data_AF-A0A935YZ59-F1
#
_entry.id   AF-A0A935YZ59-F1
#
_cell.length_a   1.000
_cell.length_b   1.000
_cell.length_c   1.000
_cell.angle_alpha   90.00
_cell.angle_beta   90.00
_cell.angle_gamma   90.00
#
_symmetry.space_group_name_H-M   'P 1'
#
loop_
_entity.id
_entity.type
_entity.pdbx_description
1 polymer ?
#
loop_
_entity_poly.entity_id
_entity_poly.type
_entity_poly.pdbx_seq_one_letter_code
_entity_poly.pdbx_strand_id
1 'polypeptide(L)'
;MRPLLRALLSSWLVVVCLAALSRDARAETAIDLYTVGPGSYLYSAYGHSILCARDASAKPAEGKGKCYDYGVADKPDELYAFWGSVRGRAIFVPISLDDRALVAFFTDQGRAMERQVLPLSADEASALAASLEHDVTSRFAYAYHPYTANCASLLRDRIDEATHGRLRPGLSQPGAATFRQRMEVGLSGRAFELAALSFILGPMSERAPNGWEAMFTPEGLRDGVAERLGVKAEPLAERQAYILPTSVTAGRLLIFLVAGALFAGVRFGARKNRLGVAIKVVGIVLGLLAFLVDATALLSTWPELSRNWCLVVLLPTDLALGFMSPRWLVPYLKARLGMVVALAALEVVSVVGQPVLPQVVLVALPLAAIFFALRATEKAPSPKAEPSAA
;
A
#
# COMPACT_ATOMS: atom_id res chain seq x y z
N MET A 1 57.27 -13.03 52.66
CA MET A 1 56.45 -13.68 51.60
C MET A 1 54.95 -13.80 51.94
N ARG A 2 54.55 -14.16 53.15
CA ARG A 2 53.11 -14.31 53.53
C ARG A 2 52.22 -13.05 53.46
N PRO A 3 52.67 -11.82 53.79
CA PRO A 3 51.78 -10.65 53.75
C PRO A 3 51.53 -10.12 52.33
N LEU A 4 52.53 -10.21 51.45
CA LEU A 4 52.42 -9.82 50.04
C LEU A 4 51.45 -10.73 49.26
N LEU A 5 51.48 -12.04 49.54
CA LEU A 5 50.57 -13.01 48.94
C LEU A 5 49.11 -12.76 49.37
N ARG A 6 48.89 -12.39 50.65
CA ARG A 6 47.56 -12.04 51.17
C ARG A 6 47.01 -10.75 50.56
N ALA A 7 47.85 -9.73 50.40
CA ALA A 7 47.48 -8.48 49.76
C ALA A 7 47.08 -8.70 48.28
N LEU A 8 47.87 -9.49 47.54
CA LEU A 8 47.59 -9.84 46.15
C LEU A 8 46.29 -10.66 46.01
N LEU A 9 46.05 -11.63 46.89
CA LEU A 9 44.80 -12.41 46.92
C LEU A 9 43.57 -11.52 47.25
N SER A 10 43.70 -10.59 48.19
CA SER A 10 42.62 -9.65 48.51
C SER A 10 42.31 -8.66 47.38
N SER A 11 43.34 -8.16 46.68
CA SER A 11 43.13 -7.31 45.50
C SER A 11 42.51 -8.08 44.33
N TRP A 12 42.85 -9.36 44.16
CA TRP A 12 42.26 -10.20 43.12
C TRP A 12 40.79 -10.50 43.41
N LEU A 13 40.43 -10.77 44.67
CA LEU A 13 39.04 -10.92 45.11
C LEU A 13 38.20 -9.66 44.88
N VAL A 14 38.75 -8.48 45.16
CA VAL A 14 38.06 -7.20 44.92
C VAL A 14 37.83 -6.95 43.42
N VAL A 15 38.81 -7.26 42.57
CA VAL A 15 38.66 -7.14 41.11
C VAL A 15 37.66 -8.15 40.55
N VAL A 16 37.64 -9.39 41.05
CA VAL A 16 36.66 -10.41 40.65
C VAL A 16 35.26 -10.05 41.13
N CYS A 17 35.11 -9.53 42.36
CA CYS A 17 33.83 -9.01 42.84
C CYS A 17 33.36 -7.82 42.01
N LEU A 18 34.21 -6.84 41.72
CA LEU A 18 33.85 -5.69 40.87
C LEU A 18 33.49 -6.12 39.45
N ALA A 19 34.20 -7.11 38.87
CA ALA A 19 33.88 -7.67 37.56
C ALA A 19 32.55 -8.44 37.56
N ALA A 20 32.25 -9.19 38.62
CA ALA A 20 30.98 -9.89 38.81
C ALA A 20 29.81 -8.91 39.02
N LEU A 21 29.97 -7.91 39.89
CA LEU A 21 29.00 -6.82 40.08
C LEU A 21 28.78 -5.99 38.81
N SER A 22 29.80 -5.83 37.96
CA SER A 22 29.67 -5.14 36.66
C SER A 22 28.97 -5.98 35.58
N ARG A 23 29.04 -7.32 35.68
CA ARG A 23 28.34 -8.24 34.78
C ARG A 23 26.86 -8.38 35.14
N ASP A 24 26.53 -8.36 36.44
CA ASP A 24 25.13 -8.40 36.91
C ASP A 24 24.39 -7.06 36.74
N ALA A 25 25.09 -5.95 36.48
CA ALA A 25 24.49 -4.62 36.34
C ALA A 25 24.10 -4.26 34.89
N ARG A 26 24.42 -5.09 33.89
CA ARG A 26 23.92 -4.86 32.53
C ARG A 26 22.52 -5.47 32.44
N ALA A 27 21.52 -4.61 32.60
CA ALA A 27 20.13 -5.03 32.51
C ALA A 27 19.89 -5.82 31.22
N GLU A 28 19.24 -6.98 31.36
CA GLU A 28 18.88 -7.83 30.23
C GLU A 28 18.01 -7.04 29.26
N THR A 29 18.35 -7.06 27.97
CA THR A 29 17.60 -6.32 26.95
C THR A 29 16.42 -7.16 26.49
N ALA A 30 15.21 -6.60 26.61
CA ALA A 30 14.01 -7.15 25.99
C ALA A 30 13.68 -6.39 24.71
N ILE A 31 13.22 -7.12 23.68
CA ILE A 31 12.71 -6.55 22.43
C ILE A 31 11.22 -6.78 22.36
N ASP A 32 10.46 -5.70 22.29
CA ASP A 32 9.02 -5.75 22.07
C ASP A 32 8.71 -5.46 20.59
N LEU A 33 7.87 -6.29 19.97
CA LEU A 33 7.18 -5.96 18.72
C LEU A 33 5.84 -5.31 19.06
N TYR A 34 5.66 -4.06 18.63
CA TYR A 34 4.37 -3.37 18.70
C TYR A 34 3.67 -3.45 17.34
N THR A 35 2.42 -3.90 17.37
CA THR A 35 1.51 -3.92 16.24
C THR A 35 0.44 -2.87 16.46
N VAL A 36 0.41 -1.84 15.62
CA VAL A 36 -0.54 -0.74 15.70
C VAL A 36 -1.64 -0.95 14.68
N GLY A 37 -2.89 -1.00 15.13
CA GLY A 37 -4.05 -1.18 14.25
C GLY A 37 -4.27 -0.01 13.27
N PRO A 38 -5.11 -0.15 12.25
CA PRO A 38 -5.33 0.86 11.20
C PRO A 38 -5.72 2.26 11.72
N GLY A 39 -5.19 3.31 11.11
CA GLY A 39 -5.58 4.70 11.34
C GLY A 39 -6.57 5.25 10.30
N SER A 40 -7.12 6.44 10.54
CA SER A 40 -8.06 7.11 9.63
C SER A 40 -7.37 7.77 8.43
N TYR A 41 -6.08 8.02 8.54
CA TYR A 41 -5.27 8.67 7.52
C TYR A 41 -4.74 7.67 6.47
N LEU A 42 -4.58 8.09 5.21
CA LEU A 42 -4.27 7.19 4.07
C LEU A 42 -3.03 6.32 4.34
N TYR A 43 -1.93 6.95 4.75
CA TYR A 43 -0.66 6.27 5.01
C TYR A 43 -0.65 5.45 6.31
N SER A 44 -1.68 5.60 7.15
CA SER A 44 -1.87 4.81 8.38
C SER A 44 -2.92 3.70 8.23
N ALA A 45 -3.57 3.60 7.07
CA ALA A 45 -4.74 2.75 6.84
C ALA A 45 -4.43 1.24 6.92
N TYR A 46 -3.15 0.88 6.82
CA TYR A 46 -2.67 -0.52 6.88
C TYR A 46 -2.13 -0.94 8.24
N GLY A 47 -2.21 -0.06 9.25
CA GLY A 47 -1.55 -0.28 10.53
C GLY A 47 -0.10 0.20 10.53
N HIS A 48 0.66 -0.20 11.55
CA HIS A 48 2.11 0.04 11.63
C HIS A 48 2.81 -1.00 12.52
N SER A 49 4.09 -1.26 12.26
CA SER A 49 4.93 -2.14 13.08
C SER A 49 6.15 -1.40 13.58
N ILE A 50 6.47 -1.58 14.86
CA ILE A 50 7.61 -0.95 15.54
C ILE A 50 8.31 -2.00 16.42
N LEU A 51 9.65 -1.95 16.50
CA LEU A 51 10.40 -2.69 17.52
C LEU A 51 10.88 -1.75 18.62
N CYS A 52 10.76 -2.14 19.88
CA CYS A 52 11.25 -1.37 21.01
C CYS A 52 12.24 -2.19 21.84
N ALA A 53 13.45 -1.67 22.02
CA ALA A 53 14.44 -2.22 22.93
C ALA A 53 14.30 -1.54 24.30
N ARG A 54 14.16 -2.32 25.35
CA ARG A 54 14.07 -1.82 26.74
C ARG A 54 14.80 -2.76 27.69
N ASP A 55 15.06 -2.27 28.90
CA ASP A 55 15.40 -3.12 30.02
C ASP A 55 14.25 -4.12 30.27
N ALA A 56 14.58 -5.41 30.43
CA ALA A 56 13.61 -6.48 30.65
C ALA A 56 12.77 -6.25 31.92
N SER A 57 13.34 -5.60 32.93
CA SER A 57 12.67 -5.23 34.18
C SER A 57 11.79 -3.98 34.06
N ALA A 58 12.01 -3.15 33.03
CA ALA A 58 11.21 -1.96 32.80
C ALA A 58 9.85 -2.31 32.20
N LYS A 59 8.79 -1.62 32.67
CA LYS A 59 7.46 -1.73 32.06
C LYS A 59 7.42 -0.97 30.73
N PRO A 60 6.55 -1.38 29.79
CA PRO A 60 6.37 -0.64 28.55
C PRO A 60 5.78 0.75 28.82
N ALA A 61 6.08 1.71 27.95
CA ALA A 61 5.58 3.08 27.98
C ALA A 61 6.01 3.91 29.20
N GLU A 62 7.12 3.56 29.86
CA GLU A 62 7.67 4.34 30.99
C GLU A 62 8.68 5.43 30.56
N GLY A 63 9.06 5.48 29.28
CA GLY A 63 10.08 6.42 28.76
C GLY A 63 11.50 5.90 28.94
N LYS A 64 11.65 4.60 29.18
CA LYS A 64 12.93 3.90 29.41
C LYS A 64 13.25 2.89 28.30
N GLY A 65 12.40 2.80 27.28
CA GLY A 65 12.64 2.03 26.07
C GLY A 65 12.99 2.95 24.89
N LYS A 66 13.72 2.40 23.92
CA LYS A 66 13.99 3.03 22.64
C LYS A 66 13.31 2.24 21.53
N CYS A 67 12.42 2.89 20.80
CA CYS A 67 11.62 2.32 19.74
C CYS A 67 12.14 2.74 18.37
N TYR A 68 12.10 1.82 17.40
CA TYR A 68 12.68 1.95 16.08
C TYR A 68 11.61 1.82 15.01
N ASP A 69 11.45 2.87 14.21
CA ASP A 69 10.40 3.01 13.19
C ASP A 69 11.00 3.04 11.78
N TYR A 70 10.53 2.12 10.92
CA TYR A 70 10.93 1.93 9.52
C TYR A 70 9.84 2.40 8.53
N GLY A 71 9.12 3.46 8.84
CA GLY A 71 8.05 4.02 7.99
C GLY A 71 8.20 5.51 7.66
N VAL A 72 9.34 6.13 7.97
CA VAL A 72 9.48 7.59 7.94
C VAL A 72 10.26 8.05 6.73
N ALA A 73 9.65 8.91 5.92
CA ALA A 73 10.31 9.60 4.82
C ALA A 73 11.26 10.69 5.38
N ASP A 74 12.38 10.94 4.69
CA ASP A 74 13.36 11.96 5.07
C ASP A 74 12.80 13.40 5.01
N LYS A 75 11.63 13.59 4.39
CA LYS A 75 10.86 14.82 4.34
C LYS A 75 9.38 14.54 4.60
N PRO A 76 8.69 15.42 5.35
CA PRO A 76 7.26 15.30 5.62
C PRO A 76 6.41 15.80 4.43
N ASP A 77 6.59 15.18 3.26
CA ASP A 77 5.82 15.47 2.05
C ASP A 77 5.41 14.17 1.36
N GLU A 78 4.11 13.99 1.20
CA GLU A 78 3.50 12.74 0.76
C GLU A 78 3.62 12.49 -0.74
N LEU A 79 3.57 13.55 -1.53
CA LEU A 79 3.78 13.46 -2.97
C LEU A 79 5.23 13.10 -3.25
N TYR A 80 6.17 13.70 -2.51
CA TYR A 80 7.58 13.36 -2.54
C TYR A 80 7.81 11.91 -2.09
N ALA A 81 7.19 11.48 -0.98
CA ALA A 81 7.28 10.11 -0.50
C ALA A 81 6.76 9.11 -1.54
N PHE A 82 5.55 9.32 -2.06
CA PHE A 82 4.95 8.46 -3.09
C PHE A 82 5.82 8.41 -4.35
N TRP A 83 6.14 9.57 -4.93
CA TRP A 83 6.88 9.64 -6.19
C TRP A 83 8.34 9.21 -6.06
N GLY A 84 8.95 9.37 -4.88
CA GLY A 84 10.27 8.83 -4.59
C GLY A 84 10.24 7.31 -4.48
N SER A 85 9.22 6.76 -3.81
CA SER A 85 9.04 5.31 -3.64
C SER A 85 8.85 4.60 -4.97
N VAL A 86 7.89 5.06 -5.78
CA VAL A 86 7.62 4.44 -7.10
C VAL A 86 8.81 4.61 -8.05
N ARG A 87 9.69 5.61 -7.86
CA ARG A 87 10.93 5.78 -8.65
C ARG A 87 12.13 5.03 -8.07
N GLY A 88 11.94 4.26 -6.99
CA GLY A 88 13.02 3.52 -6.33
C GLY A 88 14.08 4.39 -5.66
N ARG A 89 13.72 5.62 -5.24
CA ARG A 89 14.67 6.52 -4.55
C ARG A 89 14.77 6.13 -3.07
N ALA A 90 16.00 6.06 -2.58
CA ALA A 90 16.29 5.78 -1.18
C ALA A 90 16.04 7.01 -0.30
N ILE A 91 14.77 7.28 0.00
CA ILE A 91 14.31 8.50 0.71
C ILE A 91 13.64 8.19 2.05
N PHE A 92 13.53 6.92 2.44
CA PHE A 92 13.06 6.54 3.76
C PHE A 92 14.26 6.21 4.64
N VAL A 93 14.16 6.59 5.91
CA VAL A 93 15.21 6.37 6.91
C VAL A 93 14.59 5.87 8.21
N PRO A 94 15.21 4.90 8.89
CA PRO A 94 14.80 4.51 10.22
C PRO A 94 14.99 5.66 11.20
N ILE A 95 14.03 5.83 12.11
CA ILE A 95 14.15 6.77 13.22
C ILE A 95 14.03 6.03 14.55
N SER A 96 14.41 6.72 15.62
CA SER A 96 14.14 6.22 16.97
C SER A 96 13.45 7.27 17.83
N LEU A 97 12.64 6.80 18.77
CA LEU A 97 11.93 7.61 19.75
C LEU A 97 11.76 6.85 21.07
N ASP A 98 11.43 7.54 22.15
CA ASP A 98 11.14 6.90 23.43
C ASP A 98 9.79 6.16 23.38
N ASP A 99 9.70 5.05 24.11
CA ASP A 99 8.54 4.17 24.12
C ASP A 99 7.27 4.85 24.66
N ARG A 100 7.40 5.76 25.62
CA ARG A 100 6.28 6.54 26.16
C ARG A 100 5.70 7.49 25.12
N ALA A 101 6.53 8.25 24.41
CA ALA A 101 6.08 9.15 23.35
C ALA A 101 5.44 8.38 22.19
N LEU A 102 6.02 7.23 21.81
CA LEU A 102 5.46 6.37 20.77
C LEU A 102 4.04 5.90 21.13
N VAL A 103 3.89 5.34 22.32
CA VAL A 103 2.59 4.81 22.78
C VAL A 103 1.58 5.94 22.87
N ALA A 104 1.94 7.08 23.48
CA ALA A 104 1.09 8.26 23.55
C ALA A 104 0.63 8.73 22.16
N PHE A 105 1.54 8.81 21.19
CA PHE A 105 1.24 9.26 19.83
C PHE A 105 0.17 8.40 19.13
N PHE A 106 0.21 7.07 19.29
CA PHE A 106 -0.78 6.19 18.68
C PHE A 106 -2.08 6.08 19.50
N THR A 107 -2.01 6.17 20.82
CA THR A 107 -3.21 6.21 21.66
C THR A 107 -4.01 7.50 21.46
N ASP A 108 -3.34 8.64 21.25
CA ASP A 108 -3.98 9.93 20.97
C ASP A 108 -4.68 9.94 19.60
N GLN A 109 -4.25 9.07 18.68
CA GLN A 109 -4.96 8.80 17.42
C GLN A 109 -6.13 7.82 17.59
N GLY A 110 -6.37 7.32 18.81
CA GLY A 110 -7.39 6.31 19.11
C GLY A 110 -7.11 4.94 18.50
N ARG A 111 -5.85 4.63 18.17
CA ARG A 111 -5.46 3.37 17.52
C ARG A 111 -5.26 2.27 18.57
N ALA A 112 -5.73 1.06 18.26
CA ALA A 112 -5.38 -0.11 19.05
C ALA A 112 -3.88 -0.41 18.92
N MET A 113 -3.28 -0.88 20.00
CA MET A 113 -1.90 -1.36 20.02
C MET A 113 -1.84 -2.72 20.71
N GLU A 114 -1.08 -3.61 20.13
CA GLU A 114 -0.75 -4.92 20.70
C GLU A 114 0.76 -5.05 20.81
N ARG A 115 1.22 -5.84 21.77
CA ARG A 115 2.63 -6.07 22.07
C ARG A 115 2.96 -7.56 22.09
N GLN A 116 4.10 -7.93 21.53
CA GLN A 116 4.74 -9.23 21.72
C GLN A 116 6.16 -9.02 22.24
N VAL A 117 6.47 -9.49 23.45
CA VAL A 117 7.85 -9.54 23.95
C VAL A 117 8.53 -10.71 23.27
N LEU A 118 9.46 -10.46 22.36
CA LEU A 118 10.07 -11.51 21.55
C LEU A 118 10.86 -12.49 22.44
N PRO A 119 10.65 -13.81 22.31
CA PRO A 119 11.35 -14.83 23.12
C PRO A 119 12.75 -15.08 22.54
N LEU A 120 13.60 -14.07 22.71
CA LEU A 120 14.98 -14.01 22.27
C LEU A 120 15.92 -14.36 23.44
N SER A 121 17.03 -15.04 23.13
CA SER A 121 18.17 -15.10 24.05
C SER A 121 18.80 -13.71 24.24
N ALA A 122 19.58 -13.53 25.30
CA ALA A 122 20.28 -12.27 25.56
C ALA A 122 21.18 -11.83 24.38
N ASP A 123 21.82 -12.79 23.69
CA ASP A 123 22.65 -12.54 22.52
C ASP A 123 21.82 -12.11 21.31
N GLU A 124 20.72 -12.82 20.99
CA GLU A 124 19.80 -12.46 19.91
C GLU A 124 19.18 -11.07 20.15
N ALA A 125 18.75 -10.77 21.38
CA ALA A 125 18.18 -9.47 21.74
C ALA A 125 19.21 -8.33 21.65
N SER A 126 20.43 -8.56 22.13
CA SER A 126 21.52 -7.58 22.03
C SER A 126 21.93 -7.33 20.59
N ALA A 127 22.01 -8.38 19.76
CA ALA A 127 22.32 -8.28 18.34
C ALA A 127 21.23 -7.52 17.59
N LEU A 128 19.95 -7.81 17.86
CA LEU A 128 18.83 -7.09 17.25
C LEU A 128 18.83 -5.61 17.65
N ALA A 129 18.95 -5.30 18.93
CA ALA A 129 19.03 -3.91 19.41
C ALA A 129 20.20 -3.13 18.75
N ALA A 130 21.37 -3.75 18.66
CA ALA A 130 22.54 -3.14 18.03
C ALA A 130 22.34 -2.91 16.53
N SER A 131 21.70 -3.85 15.82
CA SER A 131 21.38 -3.72 14.39
C SER A 131 20.39 -2.57 14.13
N LEU A 132 19.33 -2.48 14.93
CA LEU A 132 18.35 -1.39 14.83
C LEU A 132 18.98 -0.02 15.13
N GLU A 133 19.83 0.06 16.15
CA GLU A 133 20.56 1.28 16.47
C GLU A 133 21.56 1.67 15.36
N HIS A 134 22.23 0.67 14.78
CA HIS A 134 23.14 0.90 13.67
C HIS A 134 22.40 1.47 12.46
N ASP A 135 21.23 0.94 12.11
CA ASP A 135 20.41 1.43 11.00
C ASP A 135 20.00 2.90 11.22
N VAL A 136 19.61 3.29 12.43
CA VAL A 136 19.25 4.68 12.75
C VAL A 136 20.47 5.61 12.72
N THR A 137 21.58 5.21 13.37
CA THR A 137 22.78 6.05 13.50
C THR A 137 23.54 6.22 12.20
N SER A 138 23.59 5.17 11.37
CA SER A 138 24.14 5.22 10.01
C SER A 138 23.23 5.94 9.01
N ARG A 139 22.00 6.27 9.41
CA ARG A 139 20.93 6.79 8.55
C ARG A 139 20.71 5.90 7.32
N PHE A 140 20.52 4.60 7.56
CA PHE A 140 20.29 3.61 6.52
C PHE A 140 19.12 4.06 5.62
N ALA A 141 19.44 4.47 4.39
CA ALA A 141 18.45 4.96 3.44
C ALA A 141 17.96 3.83 2.54
N TYR A 142 16.64 3.72 2.37
CA TYR A 142 16.05 2.68 1.52
C TYR A 142 14.88 3.21 0.68
N ALA A 143 14.65 2.53 -0.44
CA ALA A 143 13.51 2.77 -1.30
C ALA A 143 12.31 2.00 -0.75
N TYR A 144 11.30 2.71 -0.28
CA TYR A 144 10.11 2.08 0.26
C TYR A 144 9.36 1.31 -0.82
N HIS A 145 8.98 0.07 -0.51
CA HIS A 145 8.13 -0.76 -1.35
C HIS A 145 7.02 -1.38 -0.49
N PRO A 146 5.73 -1.19 -0.85
CA PRO A 146 4.59 -1.62 -0.04
C PRO A 146 4.58 -3.10 0.35
N TYR A 147 5.26 -3.98 -0.39
CA TYR A 147 5.26 -5.43 -0.12
C TYR A 147 6.59 -5.96 0.43
N THR A 148 7.70 -5.30 0.16
CA THR A 148 9.04 -5.90 0.35
C THR A 148 9.99 -5.04 1.17
N ALA A 149 9.76 -3.73 1.25
CA ALA A 149 10.62 -2.80 1.99
C ALA A 149 9.72 -1.74 2.65
N ASN A 150 9.02 -2.17 3.70
CA ASN A 150 8.12 -1.33 4.49
C ASN A 150 8.37 -1.54 5.99
N CYS A 151 7.57 -0.89 6.83
CA CYS A 151 7.71 -0.98 8.29
C CYS A 151 7.60 -2.41 8.85
N ALA A 152 6.80 -3.30 8.26
CA ALA A 152 6.70 -4.68 8.70
C ALA A 152 7.78 -5.58 8.07
N SER A 153 7.97 -5.53 6.75
CA SER A 153 8.95 -6.36 6.03
C SER A 153 10.40 -6.09 6.45
N LEU A 154 10.78 -4.84 6.74
CA LEU A 154 12.14 -4.56 7.20
C LEU A 154 12.36 -5.06 8.64
N LEU A 155 11.39 -4.87 9.53
CA LEU A 155 11.47 -5.40 10.89
C LEU A 155 11.46 -6.94 10.89
N ARG A 156 10.65 -7.57 10.03
CA ARG A 156 10.66 -9.02 9.77
C ARG A 156 12.06 -9.50 9.41
N ASP A 157 12.71 -8.83 8.47
CA ASP A 157 14.04 -9.21 7.99
C ASP A 157 15.08 -9.08 9.12
N ARG A 158 15.01 -8.01 9.93
CA ARG A 158 15.89 -7.82 11.10
C ARG A 158 15.68 -8.87 12.20
N ILE A 159 14.42 -9.24 12.47
CA ILE A 159 14.09 -10.31 13.42
C ILE A 159 14.62 -11.65 12.91
N ASP A 160 14.46 -11.95 11.62
CA ASP A 160 14.93 -13.19 11.02
C ASP A 160 16.46 -13.31 11.04
N GLU A 161 17.16 -12.23 10.72
CA GLU A 161 18.62 -12.13 10.81
C GLU A 161 19.10 -12.39 12.25
N ALA A 162 18.48 -11.73 13.24
CA ALA A 162 18.87 -11.89 14.64
C ALA A 162 18.54 -13.28 15.21
N THR A 163 17.48 -13.91 14.71
CA THR A 163 17.03 -15.25 15.13
C THR A 163 17.56 -16.38 14.24
N HIS A 164 18.55 -16.09 13.39
CA HIS A 164 19.22 -17.07 12.53
C HIS A 164 18.25 -17.87 11.62
N GLY A 165 17.26 -17.20 11.05
CA GLY A 165 16.34 -17.82 10.09
C GLY A 165 15.10 -18.46 10.70
N ARG A 166 14.85 -18.31 12.00
CA ARG A 166 13.66 -18.91 12.67
C ARG A 166 12.34 -18.36 12.14
N LEU A 167 12.32 -17.12 11.64
CA LEU A 167 11.12 -16.49 11.08
C LEU A 167 10.95 -16.78 9.58
N ARG A 168 12.03 -17.17 8.90
CA ARG A 168 12.11 -17.41 7.45
C ARG A 168 11.02 -18.32 6.87
N PRO A 169 10.59 -19.41 7.54
CA PRO A 169 9.52 -20.23 7.01
C PRO A 169 8.19 -19.47 6.83
N GLY A 170 7.98 -18.35 7.54
CA GLY A 170 6.80 -17.50 7.45
C GLY A 170 5.50 -18.19 7.86
N LEU A 171 4.34 -17.60 7.61
CA LEU A 171 3.06 -18.22 8.01
C LEU A 171 2.83 -19.57 7.32
N SER A 172 2.43 -20.60 8.07
CA SER A 172 2.08 -21.91 7.46
C SER A 172 0.78 -21.83 6.63
N GLN A 173 -0.11 -20.90 6.99
CA GLN A 173 -1.35 -20.64 6.28
C GLN A 173 -1.50 -19.14 5.99
N PRO A 174 -0.79 -18.59 4.98
CA PRO A 174 -0.85 -17.16 4.67
C PRO A 174 -2.24 -16.71 4.17
N GLY A 175 -3.10 -17.65 3.78
CA GLY A 175 -4.43 -17.39 3.20
C GLY A 175 -4.39 -17.17 1.68
N ALA A 176 -5.55 -17.23 1.05
CA ALA A 176 -5.68 -17.15 -0.42
C ALA A 176 -5.78 -15.72 -0.98
N ALA A 177 -5.92 -14.71 -0.11
CA ALA A 177 -6.10 -13.33 -0.54
C ALA A 177 -4.85 -12.79 -1.25
N THR A 178 -5.04 -12.20 -2.42
CA THR A 178 -3.98 -11.63 -3.27
C THR A 178 -3.39 -10.37 -2.65
N PHE A 179 -2.22 -9.93 -3.14
CA PHE A 179 -1.67 -8.62 -2.75
C PHE A 179 -2.68 -7.49 -2.98
N ARG A 180 -3.37 -7.46 -4.14
CA ARG A 180 -4.41 -6.47 -4.41
C ARG A 180 -5.48 -6.51 -3.33
N GLN A 181 -6.04 -7.68 -3.04
CA GLN A 181 -7.15 -7.80 -2.10
C GLN A 181 -6.74 -7.32 -0.69
N ARG A 182 -5.52 -7.61 -0.25
CA ARG A 182 -5.00 -7.10 1.03
C ARG A 182 -4.85 -5.58 1.03
N MET A 183 -4.39 -5.00 -0.08
CA MET A 183 -4.31 -3.54 -0.23
C MET A 183 -5.69 -2.88 -0.29
N GLU A 184 -6.68 -3.52 -0.92
CA GLU A 184 -8.07 -3.05 -0.96
C GLU A 184 -8.71 -3.06 0.44
N VAL A 185 -8.45 -4.07 1.26
CA VAL A 185 -9.01 -4.17 2.64
C VAL A 185 -8.60 -2.97 3.49
N GLY A 186 -7.33 -2.55 3.45
CA GLY A 186 -6.88 -1.36 4.19
C GLY A 186 -7.55 -0.06 3.73
N LEU A 187 -8.06 0.00 2.50
CA LEU A 187 -8.75 1.16 1.93
C LEU A 187 -10.27 1.01 1.91
N SER A 188 -10.82 0.03 2.64
CA SER A 188 -12.26 -0.25 2.60
C SER A 188 -13.09 1.00 2.87
N GLY A 189 -14.05 1.31 2.00
CA GLY A 189 -14.89 2.52 2.08
C GLY A 189 -14.29 3.79 1.48
N ARG A 190 -12.99 3.80 1.16
CA ARG A 190 -12.30 4.94 0.53
C ARG A 190 -12.46 4.85 -0.99
N ALA A 191 -13.63 5.26 -1.48
CA ALA A 191 -14.04 5.02 -2.87
C ALA A 191 -13.04 5.57 -3.90
N PHE A 192 -12.48 6.76 -3.69
CA PHE A 192 -11.53 7.36 -4.61
C PHE A 192 -10.20 6.60 -4.64
N GLU A 193 -9.66 6.24 -3.49
CA GLU A 193 -8.39 5.51 -3.38
C GLU A 193 -8.52 4.07 -3.88
N LEU A 194 -9.64 3.40 -3.60
CA LEU A 194 -9.95 2.09 -4.17
C LEU A 194 -10.09 2.14 -5.69
N ALA A 195 -10.73 3.17 -6.24
CA ALA A 195 -10.81 3.38 -7.68
C ALA A 195 -9.42 3.64 -8.28
N ALA A 196 -8.62 4.52 -7.67
CA ALA A 196 -7.25 4.78 -8.10
C ALA A 196 -6.41 3.50 -8.11
N LEU A 197 -6.48 2.69 -7.04
CA LEU A 197 -5.79 1.40 -6.93
C LEU A 197 -6.19 0.44 -8.07
N SER A 198 -7.46 0.43 -8.47
CA SER A 198 -7.92 -0.41 -9.57
C SER A 198 -7.34 0.00 -10.93
N PHE A 199 -7.02 1.28 -11.12
CA PHE A 199 -6.36 1.76 -12.34
C PHE A 199 -4.86 1.51 -12.35
N ILE A 200 -4.18 1.68 -11.21
CA ILE A 200 -2.70 1.70 -11.18
C ILE A 200 -2.05 0.34 -10.90
N LEU A 201 -2.70 -0.56 -10.14
CA LEU A 201 -2.15 -1.90 -9.91
C LEU A 201 -2.43 -2.82 -11.10
N GLY A 202 -1.40 -3.53 -11.54
CA GLY A 202 -1.41 -4.52 -12.60
C GLY A 202 -1.46 -5.98 -12.12
N PRO A 203 -1.34 -6.95 -13.06
CA PRO A 203 -1.49 -8.39 -12.80
C PRO A 203 -0.54 -8.97 -11.75
N MET A 204 0.62 -8.35 -11.51
CA MET A 204 1.57 -8.81 -10.49
C MET A 204 0.98 -8.79 -9.07
N SER A 205 -0.06 -7.97 -8.85
CA SER A 205 -0.79 -7.92 -7.58
C SER A 205 -1.90 -8.99 -7.44
N GLU A 206 -2.16 -9.82 -8.47
CA GLU A 206 -3.20 -10.86 -8.42
C GLU A 206 -2.72 -12.21 -7.86
N ARG A 207 -1.47 -12.33 -7.45
CA ARG A 207 -0.98 -13.54 -6.78
C ARG A 207 -1.19 -13.45 -5.27
N ALA A 208 -1.44 -14.61 -4.64
CA ALA A 208 -1.37 -14.73 -3.19
C ALA A 208 0.10 -14.66 -2.72
N PRO A 209 0.39 -13.97 -1.59
CA PRO A 209 1.71 -14.04 -0.98
C PRO A 209 1.99 -15.43 -0.41
N ASN A 210 3.25 -15.86 -0.43
CA ASN A 210 3.68 -17.02 0.37
C ASN A 210 3.75 -16.66 1.88
N GLY A 211 4.07 -17.64 2.73
CA GLY A 211 4.14 -17.45 4.19
C GLY A 211 5.05 -16.31 4.62
N TRP A 212 6.20 -16.15 3.98
CA TRP A 212 7.18 -15.10 4.27
C TRP A 212 6.69 -13.74 3.80
N GLU A 213 6.18 -13.68 2.57
CA GLU A 213 5.66 -12.47 1.97
C GLU A 213 4.43 -11.96 2.72
N ALA A 214 3.59 -12.85 3.26
CA ALA A 214 2.38 -12.47 3.99
C ALA A 214 2.66 -11.63 5.25
N MET A 215 3.89 -11.66 5.76
CA MET A 215 4.36 -10.81 6.86
C MET A 215 4.69 -9.36 6.43
N PHE A 216 4.31 -8.95 5.21
CA PHE A 216 4.45 -7.55 4.78
C PHE A 216 3.46 -6.59 5.44
N THR A 217 2.41 -7.10 6.09
CA THR A 217 1.48 -6.29 6.87
C THR A 217 1.81 -6.40 8.36
N PRO A 218 1.44 -5.40 9.17
CA PRO A 218 1.65 -5.46 10.62
C PRO A 218 1.00 -6.68 11.28
N GLU A 219 -0.24 -7.00 10.91
CA GLU A 219 -0.94 -8.19 11.39
C GLU A 219 -0.25 -9.48 10.92
N GLY A 220 0.21 -9.53 9.66
CA GLY A 220 0.91 -10.69 9.14
C GLY A 220 2.23 -10.95 9.88
N LEU A 221 3.00 -9.89 10.19
CA LEU A 221 4.22 -10.01 10.98
C LEU A 221 3.91 -10.47 12.42
N ARG A 222 2.91 -9.86 13.08
CA ARG A 222 2.44 -10.27 14.41
C ARG A 222 2.11 -11.75 14.46
N ASP A 223 1.33 -12.22 13.48
CA ASP A 223 0.88 -13.60 13.39
C ASP A 223 2.03 -14.54 13.06
N GLY A 224 2.95 -14.14 12.17
CA GLY A 224 4.15 -14.90 11.83
C GLY A 224 5.08 -15.07 13.03
N VAL A 225 5.28 -14.01 13.81
CA VAL A 225 6.03 -14.05 15.08
C VAL A 225 5.33 -14.94 16.10
N ALA A 226 4.00 -14.88 16.19
CA ALA A 226 3.25 -15.75 17.10
C ALA A 226 3.39 -17.23 16.74
N GLU A 227 3.31 -17.56 15.45
CA GLU A 227 3.42 -18.93 14.96
C GLU A 227 4.86 -19.47 15.07
N ARG A 228 5.86 -18.69 14.64
CA ARG A 228 7.24 -19.16 14.51
C ARG A 228 8.08 -19.01 15.76
N LEU A 229 7.80 -18.01 16.58
CA LEU A 229 8.52 -17.76 17.82
C LEU A 229 7.71 -18.17 19.07
N GLY A 230 6.42 -18.46 18.92
CA GLY A 230 5.59 -18.98 20.02
C GLY A 230 5.12 -17.92 21.01
N VAL A 231 5.06 -16.65 20.60
CA VAL A 231 4.64 -15.52 21.46
C VAL A 231 3.32 -14.92 21.00
N LYS A 232 2.29 -14.97 21.85
CA LYS A 232 1.00 -14.34 21.55
C LYS A 232 1.05 -12.84 21.77
N ALA A 233 0.26 -12.11 21.00
CA ALA A 233 0.09 -10.67 21.18
C ALA A 233 -0.78 -10.38 22.41
N GLU A 234 -0.35 -9.40 23.20
CA GLU A 234 -1.07 -8.88 24.36
C GLU A 234 -1.58 -7.47 24.06
N PRO A 235 -2.83 -7.12 24.41
CA PRO A 235 -3.32 -5.76 24.27
C PRO A 235 -2.48 -4.78 25.09
N LEU A 236 -2.01 -3.71 24.44
CA LEU A 236 -1.32 -2.59 25.07
C LEU A 236 -2.22 -1.36 25.18
N ALA A 237 -3.05 -1.12 24.17
CA ALA A 237 -4.06 -0.07 24.18
C ALA A 237 -5.29 -0.48 23.36
N GLU A 238 -6.48 -0.21 23.87
CA GLU A 238 -7.73 -0.45 23.16
C GLU A 238 -8.05 0.64 22.14
N ARG A 239 -8.77 0.28 21.09
CA ARG A 239 -9.21 1.22 20.07
C ARG A 239 -10.29 2.14 20.63
N GLN A 240 -10.11 3.46 20.49
CA GLN A 240 -11.09 4.44 20.99
C GLN A 240 -12.16 4.81 19.95
N ALA A 241 -11.92 4.56 18.66
CA ALA A 241 -12.85 4.89 17.58
C ALA A 241 -13.30 3.64 16.81
N TYR A 242 -14.62 3.44 16.66
CA TYR A 242 -15.17 2.36 15.82
C TYR A 242 -14.85 2.62 14.33
N ILE A 243 -14.24 1.63 13.65
CA ILE A 243 -14.25 1.60 12.18
C ILE A 243 -15.60 1.03 11.78
N LEU A 244 -16.43 1.85 11.14
CA LEU A 244 -17.68 1.34 10.56
C LEU A 244 -17.33 0.26 9.52
N PRO A 245 -18.08 -0.85 9.46
CA PRO A 245 -17.88 -1.83 8.41
C PRO A 245 -18.12 -1.14 7.06
N THR A 246 -17.05 -1.01 6.28
CA THR A 246 -17.08 -0.42 4.94
C THR A 246 -16.83 -1.49 3.88
N SER A 247 -17.01 -1.12 2.62
CA SER A 247 -16.84 -2.05 1.49
C SER A 247 -15.64 -1.71 0.61
N VAL A 248 -14.89 -2.75 0.25
CA VAL A 248 -13.86 -2.71 -0.81
C VAL A 248 -14.48 -2.50 -2.20
N THR A 249 -15.79 -2.70 -2.37
CA THR A 249 -16.49 -2.49 -3.65
C THR A 249 -16.73 -1.02 -3.96
N ALA A 250 -16.56 -0.11 -2.99
CA ALA A 250 -16.86 1.31 -3.14
C ALA A 250 -16.14 1.96 -4.33
N GLY A 251 -14.88 1.58 -4.58
CA GLY A 251 -14.13 2.08 -5.74
C GLY A 251 -14.69 1.62 -7.08
N ARG A 252 -15.11 0.36 -7.18
CA ARG A 252 -15.73 -0.18 -8.41
C ARG A 252 -17.09 0.48 -8.66
N LEU A 253 -17.87 0.71 -7.61
CA LEU A 253 -19.13 1.45 -7.71
C LEU A 253 -18.91 2.89 -8.19
N LEU A 254 -17.89 3.58 -7.68
CA LEU A 254 -17.52 4.91 -8.16
C LEU A 254 -17.20 4.89 -9.66
N ILE A 255 -16.43 3.92 -10.15
CA ILE A 255 -16.11 3.76 -11.57
C ILE A 255 -17.39 3.57 -12.41
N PHE A 256 -18.31 2.70 -11.98
CA PHE A 256 -19.59 2.52 -12.67
C PHE A 256 -20.47 3.77 -12.64
N LEU A 257 -20.46 4.53 -11.55
CA LEU A 257 -21.17 5.82 -11.46
C LEU A 257 -20.61 6.84 -12.43
N VAL A 258 -19.27 6.96 -12.55
CA VAL A 258 -18.65 7.83 -13.55
C VAL A 258 -19.00 7.37 -14.97
N ALA A 259 -18.93 6.06 -15.26
CA ALA A 259 -19.32 5.50 -16.54
C ALA A 259 -20.78 5.86 -16.91
N GLY A 260 -21.70 5.68 -15.95
CA GLY A 260 -23.11 6.00 -16.09
C GLY A 260 -23.36 7.50 -16.27
N ALA A 261 -22.64 8.35 -15.55
CA ALA A 261 -22.72 9.80 -15.68
C ALA A 261 -22.25 10.28 -17.05
N LEU A 262 -21.14 9.74 -17.57
CA LEU A 262 -20.65 10.05 -18.93
C LEU A 262 -21.66 9.58 -19.98
N PHE A 263 -22.20 8.37 -19.85
CA PHE A 263 -23.26 7.86 -20.72
C PHE A 263 -24.48 8.77 -20.73
N ALA A 264 -25.00 9.13 -19.56
CA ALA A 264 -26.15 10.02 -19.42
C ALA A 264 -25.86 11.41 -20.01
N GLY A 265 -24.65 11.94 -19.79
CA GLY A 265 -24.17 13.20 -20.37
C GLY A 265 -24.18 13.18 -21.89
N VAL A 266 -23.75 12.09 -22.53
CA VAL A 266 -23.83 11.91 -23.98
C VAL A 266 -25.29 11.87 -24.45
N ARG A 267 -26.15 11.11 -23.77
CA ARG A 267 -27.58 11.00 -24.14
C ARG A 267 -28.30 12.34 -24.02
N PHE A 268 -28.03 13.09 -22.95
CA PHE A 268 -28.57 14.43 -22.75
C PHE A 268 -28.02 15.43 -23.77
N GLY A 269 -26.71 15.40 -24.02
CA GLY A 269 -26.05 16.20 -25.05
C GLY A 269 -26.65 15.98 -26.43
N ALA A 270 -26.91 14.72 -26.82
CA ALA A 270 -27.59 14.39 -28.07
C ALA A 270 -29.00 15.00 -28.14
N ARG A 271 -29.80 14.89 -27.06
CA ARG A 271 -31.16 15.46 -26.99
C ARG A 271 -31.18 16.99 -27.08
N LYS A 272 -30.15 17.66 -26.57
CA LYS A 272 -30.04 19.13 -26.54
C LYS A 272 -29.21 19.72 -27.69
N ASN A 273 -28.92 18.92 -28.73
CA ASN A 273 -28.06 19.32 -29.86
C ASN A 273 -26.66 19.82 -29.43
N ARG A 274 -26.13 19.28 -28.33
CA ARG A 274 -24.79 19.55 -27.76
C ARG A 274 -23.90 18.31 -27.76
N LEU A 275 -24.12 17.37 -28.69
CA LEU A 275 -23.38 16.11 -28.76
C LEU A 275 -21.86 16.32 -28.86
N GLY A 276 -21.40 17.30 -29.66
CA GLY A 276 -19.98 17.60 -29.78
C GLY A 276 -19.31 18.01 -28.47
N VAL A 277 -20.03 18.71 -27.58
CA VAL A 277 -19.52 19.05 -26.23
C VAL A 277 -19.42 17.79 -25.38
N ALA A 278 -20.44 16.92 -25.40
CA ALA A 278 -20.41 15.68 -24.65
C ALA A 278 -19.27 14.75 -25.10
N ILE A 279 -19.00 14.66 -26.40
CA ILE A 279 -17.86 13.89 -26.95
C ILE A 279 -16.53 14.45 -26.44
N LYS A 280 -16.36 15.78 -26.42
CA LYS A 280 -15.16 16.42 -25.85
C LYS A 280 -14.97 16.09 -24.38
N VAL A 281 -16.03 16.16 -23.57
CA VAL A 281 -15.97 15.81 -22.14
C VAL A 281 -15.54 14.35 -21.95
N VAL A 282 -16.16 13.41 -22.68
CA VAL A 282 -15.77 11.99 -22.64
C VAL A 282 -14.30 11.82 -23.01
N GLY A 283 -13.86 12.44 -24.11
CA GLY A 283 -12.47 12.36 -24.55
C GLY A 283 -11.48 12.92 -23.54
N ILE A 284 -11.78 14.06 -22.91
CA ILE A 284 -10.94 14.65 -21.87
C ILE A 284 -10.85 13.72 -20.66
N VAL A 285 -11.98 13.20 -20.16
CA VAL A 285 -11.97 12.33 -18.97
C VAL A 285 -11.19 11.04 -19.24
N LEU A 286 -11.48 10.33 -20.34
CA LEU A 286 -10.78 9.09 -20.69
C LEU A 286 -9.31 9.33 -21.01
N GLY A 287 -9.00 10.40 -21.75
CA GLY A 287 -7.64 10.78 -22.13
C GLY A 287 -6.78 11.16 -20.92
N LEU A 288 -7.31 11.97 -19.99
CA LEU A 288 -6.58 12.32 -18.75
C LEU A 288 -6.35 11.11 -17.86
N LEU A 289 -7.33 10.21 -17.74
CA LEU A 289 -7.15 8.94 -17.03
C LEU A 289 -6.08 8.08 -17.70
N ALA A 290 -6.06 8.00 -19.02
CA ALA A 290 -5.02 7.28 -19.76
C ALA A 290 -3.63 7.88 -19.47
N PHE A 291 -3.47 9.20 -19.58
CA PHE A 291 -2.21 9.86 -19.25
C PHE A 291 -1.75 9.64 -17.81
N LEU A 292 -2.69 9.59 -16.84
CA LEU A 292 -2.36 9.30 -15.45
C LEU A 292 -1.79 7.88 -15.30
N VAL A 293 -2.44 6.89 -15.91
CA VAL A 293 -1.99 5.48 -15.85
C VAL A 293 -0.67 5.32 -16.59
N ASP A 294 -0.52 5.90 -17.78
CA ASP A 294 0.72 5.89 -18.56
C ASP A 294 1.87 6.54 -17.78
N ALA A 295 1.66 7.72 -17.20
CA ALA A 295 2.67 8.41 -16.41
C ALA A 295 3.08 7.58 -15.19
N THR A 296 2.13 6.96 -14.50
CA THR A 296 2.41 6.09 -13.35
C THR A 296 3.22 4.88 -13.78
N ALA A 297 2.85 4.23 -14.89
CA ALA A 297 3.55 3.06 -15.40
C ALA A 297 4.97 3.37 -15.90
N LEU A 298 5.14 4.49 -16.61
CA LEU A 298 6.42 4.92 -17.18
C LEU A 298 7.41 5.40 -16.12
N LEU A 299 6.92 6.09 -15.09
CA LEU A 299 7.74 6.67 -14.03
C LEU A 299 8.00 5.69 -12.89
N SER A 300 7.34 4.53 -12.87
CA SER A 300 7.47 3.54 -11.81
C SER A 300 8.55 2.50 -12.13
N THR A 301 9.39 2.19 -11.15
CA THR A 301 10.30 1.05 -11.16
C THR A 301 9.60 -0.25 -10.74
N TRP A 302 8.40 -0.17 -10.17
CA TRP A 302 7.63 -1.32 -9.68
C TRP A 302 6.92 -2.04 -10.83
N PRO A 303 7.18 -3.34 -11.06
CA PRO A 303 6.46 -4.14 -12.05
C PRO A 303 4.95 -4.18 -11.84
N GLU A 304 4.50 -4.02 -10.59
CA GLU A 304 3.11 -3.96 -10.18
C GLU A 304 2.36 -2.75 -10.73
N LEU A 305 3.07 -1.67 -11.07
CA LEU A 305 2.50 -0.48 -11.67
C LEU A 305 2.82 -0.40 -13.17
N SER A 306 4.05 -0.77 -13.56
CA SER A 306 4.53 -0.60 -14.94
C SER A 306 3.97 -1.66 -15.91
N ARG A 307 3.70 -2.88 -15.44
CA ARG A 307 3.00 -3.91 -16.22
C ARG A 307 1.53 -3.87 -15.83
N ASN A 308 0.70 -3.22 -16.62
CA ASN A 308 -0.70 -2.98 -16.28
C ASN A 308 -1.59 -3.01 -17.52
N TRP A 309 -2.63 -3.86 -17.51
CA TRP A 309 -3.59 -3.99 -18.61
C TRP A 309 -4.45 -2.75 -18.82
N CYS A 310 -4.56 -1.86 -17.82
CA CYS A 310 -5.21 -0.56 -17.98
C CYS A 310 -4.53 0.32 -19.03
N LEU A 311 -3.25 0.12 -19.34
CA LEU A 311 -2.53 0.80 -20.44
C LEU A 311 -3.10 0.46 -21.82
N VAL A 312 -3.75 -0.70 -21.96
CA VAL A 312 -4.42 -1.10 -23.21
C VAL A 312 -5.88 -0.67 -23.20
N VAL A 313 -6.54 -0.73 -22.04
CA VAL A 313 -7.94 -0.32 -21.88
C VAL A 313 -8.10 1.18 -22.11
N LEU A 314 -7.28 2.00 -21.45
CA LEU A 314 -7.29 3.46 -21.53
C LEU A 314 -6.23 3.90 -22.54
N LEU A 315 -6.64 4.60 -23.61
CA LEU A 315 -5.70 5.10 -24.61
C LEU A 315 -5.66 6.63 -24.59
N PRO A 316 -4.48 7.27 -24.55
CA PRO A 316 -4.36 8.73 -24.64
C PRO A 316 -5.00 9.32 -25.90
N THR A 317 -5.13 8.51 -26.96
CA THR A 317 -5.82 8.89 -28.20
C THR A 317 -7.30 9.23 -27.99
N ASP A 318 -7.92 8.78 -26.90
CA ASP A 318 -9.31 9.15 -26.57
C ASP A 318 -9.45 10.66 -26.33
N LEU A 319 -8.37 11.38 -25.98
CA LEU A 319 -8.38 12.85 -25.89
C LEU A 319 -8.76 13.53 -27.21
N ALA A 320 -8.44 12.88 -28.35
CA ALA A 320 -8.72 13.42 -29.68
C ALA A 320 -10.19 13.28 -30.10
N LEU A 321 -11.02 12.52 -29.38
CA LEU A 321 -12.43 12.22 -29.75
C LEU A 321 -13.23 13.48 -30.13
N GLY A 322 -13.09 14.55 -29.34
CA GLY A 322 -13.83 15.79 -29.54
C GLY A 322 -13.33 16.69 -30.68
N PHE A 323 -12.21 16.31 -31.31
CA PHE A 323 -11.55 17.03 -32.40
C PHE A 323 -11.57 16.25 -33.71
N MET A 324 -11.96 14.96 -33.67
CA MET A 324 -12.07 14.14 -34.87
C MET A 324 -13.29 14.53 -35.71
N SER A 325 -13.09 14.66 -37.03
CA SER A 325 -14.20 14.76 -37.97
C SER A 325 -14.99 13.43 -38.04
N PRO A 326 -16.29 13.44 -38.40
CA PRO A 326 -17.13 12.23 -38.43
C PRO A 326 -16.54 11.04 -39.20
N ARG A 327 -15.84 11.31 -40.32
CA ARG A 327 -15.18 10.28 -41.15
C ARG A 327 -14.14 9.43 -40.41
N TRP A 328 -13.48 10.00 -39.40
CA TRP A 328 -12.48 9.32 -38.56
C TRP A 328 -13.07 8.83 -37.24
N LEU A 329 -14.01 9.60 -36.67
CA LEU A 329 -14.63 9.30 -35.37
C LEU A 329 -15.39 7.97 -35.39
N VAL A 330 -16.21 7.71 -36.42
CA VAL A 330 -17.02 6.49 -36.46
C VAL A 330 -16.16 5.21 -36.58
N PRO A 331 -15.16 5.12 -37.48
CA PRO A 331 -14.21 4.00 -37.47
C PRO A 331 -13.45 3.86 -36.16
N TYR A 332 -12.98 4.96 -35.57
CA TYR A 332 -12.28 4.95 -34.29
C TYR A 332 -13.14 4.34 -33.17
N LEU A 333 -14.39 4.79 -33.04
CA LEU A 333 -15.33 4.26 -32.04
C LEU A 333 -15.58 2.76 -32.23
N LYS A 334 -15.75 2.29 -33.47
CA LYS A 334 -15.90 0.85 -33.74
C LYS A 334 -14.67 0.05 -33.32
N ALA A 335 -13.48 0.54 -33.67
CA ALA A 335 -12.22 -0.12 -33.30
C ALA A 335 -12.04 -0.15 -31.76
N ARG A 336 -12.24 0.98 -31.07
CA ARG A 336 -12.16 1.06 -29.60
C ARG A 336 -13.17 0.15 -28.91
N LEU A 337 -14.43 0.15 -29.36
CA LEU A 337 -15.47 -0.74 -28.82
C LEU A 337 -15.14 -2.21 -29.05
N GLY A 338 -14.69 -2.59 -30.25
CA GLY A 338 -14.24 -3.96 -30.53
C GLY A 338 -13.07 -4.37 -29.65
N MET A 339 -12.10 -3.47 -29.45
CA MET A 339 -10.93 -3.71 -28.61
C MET A 339 -11.30 -3.93 -27.14
N VAL A 340 -12.16 -3.08 -26.54
CA VAL A 340 -12.56 -3.27 -25.13
C VAL A 340 -13.47 -4.48 -24.93
N VAL A 341 -14.29 -4.86 -25.92
CA VAL A 341 -15.06 -6.11 -25.90
C VAL A 341 -14.14 -7.33 -25.97
N ALA A 342 -13.10 -7.28 -26.82
CA ALA A 342 -12.11 -8.34 -26.89
C ALA A 342 -11.35 -8.48 -25.55
N LEU A 343 -10.94 -7.37 -24.93
CA LEU A 343 -10.31 -7.39 -23.61
C LEU A 343 -11.21 -7.98 -22.53
N ALA A 344 -12.50 -7.61 -22.51
CA ALA A 344 -13.46 -8.21 -21.59
C ALA A 344 -13.56 -9.73 -21.77
N ALA A 345 -13.64 -10.19 -23.03
CA ALA A 345 -13.67 -11.62 -23.33
C ALA A 345 -12.39 -12.33 -22.87
N LEU A 346 -11.22 -11.71 -23.09
CA LEU A 346 -9.93 -12.24 -22.65
C LEU A 346 -9.79 -12.29 -21.13
N GLU A 347 -10.36 -11.35 -20.38
CA GLU A 347 -10.44 -11.42 -18.91
C GLU A 347 -11.34 -12.57 -18.46
N VAL A 348 -12.51 -12.74 -19.08
CA VAL A 348 -13.44 -13.84 -18.75
C VAL A 348 -12.80 -15.22 -18.95
N VAL A 349 -11.98 -15.39 -19.99
CA VAL A 349 -11.22 -16.63 -20.22
C VAL A 349 -9.86 -16.67 -19.50
N SER A 350 -9.62 -15.75 -18.56
CA SER A 350 -8.41 -15.68 -17.70
C SER A 350 -7.08 -15.48 -18.45
N VAL A 351 -7.11 -14.97 -19.68
CA VAL A 351 -5.90 -14.54 -20.41
C VAL A 351 -5.41 -13.20 -19.87
N VAL A 352 -6.33 -12.28 -19.61
CA VAL A 352 -6.04 -11.03 -18.90
C VAL A 352 -6.15 -11.31 -17.40
N GLY A 353 -5.02 -11.60 -16.77
CA GLY A 353 -4.92 -11.86 -15.33
C GLY A 353 -5.01 -10.62 -14.45
N GLN A 354 -5.82 -9.63 -14.81
CA GLN A 354 -6.09 -8.41 -14.03
C GLN A 354 -7.58 -8.08 -14.12
N PRO A 355 -8.25 -7.72 -13.01
CA PRO A 355 -9.67 -7.37 -13.03
C PRO A 355 -9.89 -5.99 -13.68
N VAL A 356 -10.08 -5.94 -15.00
CA VAL A 356 -10.23 -4.70 -15.78
C VAL A 356 -11.66 -4.42 -16.23
N LEU A 357 -12.62 -5.29 -15.93
CA LEU A 357 -14.04 -5.11 -16.29
C LEU A 357 -14.63 -3.75 -15.90
N PRO A 358 -14.41 -3.20 -14.68
CA PRO A 358 -14.92 -1.87 -14.34
C PRO A 358 -14.40 -0.77 -15.29
N GLN A 359 -13.13 -0.83 -15.65
CA GLN A 359 -12.45 0.11 -16.54
C GLN A 359 -12.91 -0.07 -17.99
N VAL A 360 -13.13 -1.33 -18.41
CA VAL A 360 -13.77 -1.64 -19.70
C VAL A 360 -15.15 -1.00 -19.78
N VAL A 361 -15.98 -1.11 -18.73
CA VAL A 361 -17.32 -0.49 -18.71
C VAL A 361 -17.21 1.04 -18.75
N LEU A 362 -16.25 1.64 -18.02
CA LEU A 362 -15.98 3.08 -18.06
C LEU A 362 -15.68 3.59 -19.46
N VAL A 363 -14.96 2.82 -20.28
CA VAL A 363 -14.66 3.17 -21.67
C VAL A 363 -15.84 2.82 -22.59
N ALA A 364 -16.33 1.59 -22.54
CA ALA A 364 -17.31 1.07 -23.50
C ALA A 364 -18.63 1.83 -23.46
N LEU A 365 -19.14 2.14 -22.26
CA LEU A 365 -20.47 2.69 -22.08
C LEU A 365 -20.64 4.09 -22.74
N PRO A 366 -19.81 5.10 -22.45
CA PRO A 366 -19.92 6.40 -23.12
C PRO A 366 -19.57 6.33 -24.62
N LEU A 367 -18.60 5.51 -25.03
CA LEU A 367 -18.26 5.38 -26.46
C LEU A 367 -19.40 4.75 -27.28
N ALA A 368 -20.09 3.75 -26.72
CA ALA A 368 -21.28 3.18 -27.33
C ALA A 368 -22.40 4.22 -27.45
N ALA A 369 -22.61 5.03 -26.41
CA ALA A 369 -23.60 6.12 -26.46
C ALA A 369 -23.31 7.11 -27.59
N ILE A 370 -22.04 7.50 -27.77
CA ILE A 370 -21.62 8.40 -28.85
C ILE A 370 -21.91 7.75 -30.20
N PHE A 371 -21.49 6.50 -30.38
CA PHE A 371 -21.67 5.75 -31.63
C PHE A 371 -23.15 5.66 -32.05
N PHE A 372 -24.04 5.32 -31.12
CA PHE A 372 -25.47 5.23 -31.40
C PHE A 372 -26.11 6.61 -31.63
N ALA A 373 -25.66 7.65 -30.93
CA ALA A 373 -26.15 9.01 -31.15
C ALA A 373 -25.81 9.53 -32.56
N LEU A 374 -24.59 9.28 -33.04
CA LEU A 374 -24.16 9.67 -34.40
C LEU A 374 -24.96 8.92 -35.49
N ARG A 375 -25.22 7.63 -35.29
CA ARG A 375 -26.07 6.85 -36.21
C ARG A 375 -27.53 7.33 -36.25
N ALA A 376 -28.05 7.81 -35.14
CA ALA A 376 -29.40 8.36 -35.09
C ALA A 376 -29.49 9.69 -35.87
N THR A 377 -28.45 10.53 -35.81
CA THR A 377 -28.39 11.78 -36.58
C THR A 377 -28.23 11.54 -38.08
N GLU A 378 -27.51 10.50 -38.51
CA GLU A 378 -27.38 10.15 -39.93
C GLU A 378 -28.68 9.63 -40.55
N LYS A 379 -29.56 9.01 -39.75
CA LYS A 379 -30.85 8.46 -40.21
C LYS A 379 -32.00 9.46 -40.18
N ALA A 380 -31.82 10.65 -39.63
CA ALA A 380 -32.87 11.67 -39.63
C ALA A 380 -33.08 12.20 -41.06
N PRO A 381 -34.30 12.14 -41.63
CA PRO A 381 -34.54 12.66 -42.97
C PRO A 381 -34.26 14.17 -43.01
N SER A 382 -33.54 14.64 -44.04
CA SER A 382 -33.40 16.08 -44.29
C SER A 382 -34.78 16.73 -44.32
N PRO A 383 -34.99 17.88 -43.68
CA PRO A 383 -36.23 18.63 -43.83
C PRO A 383 -36.40 18.92 -45.31
N LYS A 384 -37.50 18.41 -45.90
CA LYS A 384 -37.87 18.71 -47.28
C LYS A 384 -37.89 20.23 -47.43
N ALA A 385 -37.12 20.75 -48.38
CA ALA A 385 -37.23 22.14 -48.78
C ALA A 385 -38.71 22.39 -49.15
N GLU A 386 -39.37 23.29 -48.42
CA GLU A 386 -40.68 23.79 -48.84
C GLU A 386 -40.51 24.40 -50.23
N PRO A 387 -41.32 24.01 -51.23
CA PRO A 387 -41.30 24.68 -52.51
C PRO A 387 -41.74 26.12 -52.29
N SER A 388 -40.87 27.06 -52.69
CA SER A 388 -41.16 28.49 -52.75
C SER A 388 -42.52 28.70 -53.43
N ALA A 389 -43.51 29.12 -52.67
CA ALA A 389 -44.74 29.64 -53.24
C ALA A 389 -44.38 30.94 -53.98
N ALA A 390 -44.63 30.93 -55.29
CA ALA A 390 -44.46 32.05 -56.20
C ALA A 390 -45.52 33.14 -55.94
#